data_AF-A0A484QRQ9-F1
#
_entry.id   AF-A0A484QRQ9-F1
#
_cell.length_a   1.000
_cell.length_b   1.000
_cell.length_c   1.000
_cell.angle_alpha   90.00
_cell.angle_beta   90.00
_cell.angle_gamma   90.00
#
_symmetry.space_group_name_H-M   'P 1'
#
loop_
_entity.id
_entity.type
_entity.pdbx_description
1 polymer ?
#
loop_
_entity_poly.entity_id
_entity_poly.type
_entity_poly.pdbx_seq_one_letter_code
_entity_poly.pdbx_strand_id
1 'polypeptide(L)'
;MNCPVPGFAAPDFSRDFISDQAMSFVRHDINVSRKPAGARGLQLLVERCTAHLQALCNCSQVTAETHAAQAVAEALHENGPVSIDTDRSTAFALFLHVRGHARAVVITTEELERFLMNRTQLASS
;
A
#
# COMPACT_ATOMS: atom_id res chain seq x y z
N MET A 1 29.23 20.69 -15.86
CA MET A 1 28.65 21.21 -14.62
C MET A 1 27.22 21.61 -14.91
N ASN A 2 26.24 20.75 -14.61
CA ASN A 2 24.81 21.07 -14.75
C ASN A 2 24.18 20.98 -13.37
N CYS A 3 23.76 22.12 -12.82
CA CYS A 3 22.94 22.19 -11.62
C CYS A 3 21.47 21.98 -12.01
N PRO A 4 20.68 21.18 -11.26
CA PRO A 4 19.27 20.99 -11.56
C PRO A 4 18.44 22.18 -11.08
N VAL A 5 17.43 22.53 -11.87
CA VAL A 5 16.46 23.60 -11.63
C VAL A 5 15.56 23.20 -10.44
N PRO A 6 15.37 24.03 -9.41
CA PRO A 6 14.48 23.71 -8.29
C PRO A 6 13.01 23.75 -8.76
N GLY A 7 12.29 22.63 -8.65
CA GLY A 7 10.84 22.59 -8.87
C GLY A 7 10.35 21.58 -9.91
N PHE A 8 11.25 20.94 -10.66
CA PHE A 8 10.91 19.74 -11.44
C PHE A 8 11.42 18.52 -10.67
N ALA A 9 10.51 17.83 -9.96
CA ALA A 9 10.80 16.45 -9.58
C ALA A 9 11.09 15.69 -10.89
N ALA A 10 12.25 15.03 -10.98
CA ALA A 10 12.56 14.19 -12.12
C ALA A 10 11.40 13.20 -12.33
N PRO A 11 10.96 12.93 -13.57
CA PRO A 11 10.01 11.88 -13.82
C PRO A 11 10.55 10.59 -13.19
N ASP A 12 9.76 9.96 -12.34
CA ASP A 12 10.15 8.68 -11.77
C ASP A 12 9.99 7.60 -12.85
N PHE A 13 11.04 7.41 -13.67
CA PHE A 13 11.07 6.42 -14.74
C PHE A 13 10.96 4.98 -14.24
N SER A 14 10.92 4.73 -12.92
CA SER A 14 10.67 3.41 -12.33
C SER A 14 9.17 3.07 -12.24
N ARG A 15 8.29 4.06 -12.39
CA ARG A 15 6.84 3.87 -12.25
C ARG A 15 6.17 3.63 -13.60
N ASP A 16 5.51 2.49 -13.72
CA ASP A 16 4.76 2.16 -14.93
C ASP A 16 3.43 2.92 -14.97
N PHE A 17 2.88 3.08 -16.18
CA PHE A 17 1.64 3.82 -16.42
C PHE A 17 0.50 3.36 -15.51
N ILE A 18 0.41 2.05 -15.23
CA ILE A 18 -0.63 1.46 -14.38
C ILE A 18 -0.48 1.97 -12.94
N SER A 19 0.74 2.00 -12.39
CA SER A 19 1.00 2.53 -11.05
C SER A 19 0.67 4.02 -10.91
N ASP A 20 0.93 4.82 -11.94
CA ASP A 20 0.57 6.24 -11.95
C ASP A 20 -0.94 6.45 -11.95
N GLN A 21 -1.68 5.69 -12.76
CA GLN A 21 -3.14 5.73 -12.77
C GLN A 21 -3.72 5.26 -11.43
N ALA A 22 -3.15 4.19 -10.85
CA ALA A 22 -3.58 3.68 -9.56
C ALA A 22 -3.41 4.73 -8.45
N MET A 23 -2.24 5.36 -8.38
CA MET A 23 -1.97 6.40 -7.37
C MET A 23 -2.83 7.65 -7.58
N SER A 24 -3.02 8.07 -8.83
CA SER A 24 -3.90 9.20 -9.18
C SER A 24 -5.33 8.94 -8.71
N PHE A 25 -5.88 7.77 -9.03
CA PHE A 25 -7.21 7.34 -8.61
C PHE A 25 -7.35 7.34 -7.09
N VAL A 26 -6.43 6.67 -6.38
CA VAL A 26 -6.48 6.53 -4.92
C VAL A 26 -6.39 7.89 -4.22
N ARG A 27 -5.47 8.77 -4.65
CA ARG A 27 -5.35 10.12 -4.08
C ARG A 27 -6.62 10.93 -4.32
N HIS A 28 -7.20 10.86 -5.51
CA HIS A 28 -8.45 11.53 -5.82
C HIS A 28 -9.60 11.03 -4.95
N ASP A 29 -9.79 9.71 -4.85
CA ASP A 29 -10.87 9.11 -4.08
C ASP A 29 -10.74 9.42 -2.58
N ILE A 30 -9.53 9.36 -2.01
CA ILE A 30 -9.28 9.74 -0.60
C ILE A 30 -9.61 11.23 -0.36
N ASN A 31 -9.28 12.11 -1.30
CA ASN A 31 -9.56 13.54 -1.18
C ASN A 31 -11.05 13.86 -1.26
N VAL A 32 -11.81 13.13 -2.10
CA VAL A 32 -13.25 13.33 -2.29
C VAL A 32 -14.08 12.64 -1.20
N SER A 33 -13.80 11.37 -0.92
CA SER A 33 -14.60 10.50 -0.06
C SER A 33 -14.16 10.52 1.42
N ARG A 34 -13.10 11.27 1.76
CA ARG A 34 -12.33 11.17 3.01
C ARG A 34 -11.60 9.83 3.13
N LYS A 35 -10.58 9.77 4.00
CA LYS A 35 -9.80 8.54 4.22
C LYS A 35 -10.72 7.35 4.55
N PRO A 36 -10.54 6.20 3.89
CA PRO A 36 -11.33 5.01 4.16
C PRO A 36 -11.21 4.63 5.65
N ALA A 37 -12.36 4.52 6.32
CA ALA A 37 -12.41 4.11 7.72
C ALA A 37 -12.48 2.58 7.82
N GLY A 38 -11.50 1.98 8.50
CA GLY A 38 -11.48 0.55 8.81
C GLY A 38 -11.23 -0.38 7.61
N ALA A 39 -11.21 -1.68 7.88
CA ALA A 39 -10.83 -2.72 6.91
C ALA A 39 -11.76 -2.77 5.69
N ARG A 40 -13.08 -2.63 5.90
CA ARG A 40 -14.07 -2.68 4.81
C ARG A 40 -13.94 -1.49 3.85
N GLY A 41 -13.67 -0.29 4.37
CA GLY A 41 -13.44 0.89 3.54
C GLY A 41 -12.21 0.74 2.65
N LEU A 42 -11.14 0.16 3.20
CA LEU A 42 -9.91 -0.13 2.45
C LEU A 42 -10.15 -1.14 1.34
N GLN A 43 -10.84 -2.23 1.64
CA GLN A 43 -11.18 -3.25 0.66
C GLN A 43 -12.01 -2.65 -0.49
N LEU A 44 -13.03 -1.85 -0.18
CA LEU A 44 -13.86 -1.21 -1.20
C LEU A 44 -13.08 -0.22 -2.07
N LEU A 45 -12.09 0.49 -1.50
CA LEU A 45 -11.22 1.37 -2.26
C LEU A 45 -10.33 0.59 -3.23
N VAL A 46 -9.77 -0.53 -2.79
CA VAL A 46 -9.00 -1.44 -3.66
C VAL A 46 -9.90 -1.97 -4.77
N GLU A 47 -11.09 -2.48 -4.46
CA GLU A 47 -12.04 -3.00 -5.46
C GLU A 47 -12.40 -1.95 -6.54
N ARG A 48 -12.68 -0.70 -6.14
CA ARG A 48 -12.95 0.40 -7.09
C ARG A 48 -11.75 0.72 -7.97
N CYS A 49 -10.57 0.81 -7.38
CA CYS A 49 -9.33 1.09 -8.11
C CYS A 49 -9.01 -0.05 -9.09
N THR A 50 -9.17 -1.31 -8.68
CA THR A 50 -8.99 -2.48 -9.55
C THR A 50 -9.91 -2.41 -10.76
N ALA A 51 -11.21 -2.17 -10.56
CA ALA A 51 -12.17 -2.06 -11.66
C ALA A 51 -11.82 -0.90 -12.62
N HIS A 52 -11.37 0.24 -12.09
CA HIS A 52 -10.91 1.37 -12.90
C HIS A 52 -9.69 1.02 -13.77
N LEU A 53 -8.68 0.38 -13.19
CA LEU A 53 -7.46 -0.01 -13.89
C LEU A 53 -7.72 -1.06 -14.97
N GLN A 54 -8.60 -2.03 -14.72
CA GLN A 54 -9.01 -3.00 -15.74
C GLN A 54 -9.67 -2.30 -16.94
N ALA A 55 -10.58 -1.35 -16.68
CA ALA A 55 -11.29 -0.62 -17.73
C ALA A 55 -10.36 0.32 -18.53
N LEU A 56 -9.43 1.00 -17.85
CA LEU A 56 -8.55 1.99 -18.48
C LEU A 56 -7.33 1.37 -19.17
N CYS A 57 -6.69 0.40 -18.52
CA CYS A 57 -5.39 -0.14 -18.96
C CYS A 57 -5.53 -1.48 -19.70
N ASN A 58 -6.74 -2.06 -19.77
CA ASN A 58 -7.01 -3.36 -20.37
C ASN A 58 -6.06 -4.47 -19.86
N CYS A 59 -5.83 -4.49 -18.54
CA CYS A 59 -4.93 -5.44 -17.89
C CYS A 59 -5.71 -6.54 -17.15
N SER A 60 -5.00 -7.61 -16.76
CA SER A 60 -5.60 -8.71 -15.99
C SER A 60 -6.10 -8.24 -14.63
N GLN A 61 -7.07 -8.94 -14.04
CA GLN A 61 -7.56 -8.65 -12.69
C GLN A 61 -6.44 -8.67 -11.64
N VAL A 62 -5.55 -9.67 -11.72
CA VAL A 62 -4.44 -9.84 -10.78
C VAL A 62 -3.46 -8.67 -10.87
N THR A 63 -3.16 -8.22 -12.10
CA THR A 63 -2.31 -7.05 -12.33
C THR A 63 -2.95 -5.80 -11.72
N ALA A 64 -4.21 -5.51 -12.08
CA ALA A 64 -4.94 -4.35 -11.58
C ALA A 64 -5.03 -4.34 -10.04
N GLU A 65 -5.32 -5.49 -9.44
CA GLU A 65 -5.42 -5.64 -7.98
C GLU A 65 -4.08 -5.37 -7.28
N THR A 66 -2.98 -5.86 -7.85
CA THR A 66 -1.64 -5.64 -7.29
C THR A 66 -1.29 -4.15 -7.25
N HIS A 67 -1.46 -3.45 -8.37
CA HIS A 67 -1.18 -2.00 -8.44
C HIS A 67 -2.16 -1.18 -7.58
N ALA A 68 -3.43 -1.57 -7.52
CA ALA A 68 -4.41 -0.93 -6.65
C ALA A 68 -4.05 -1.07 -5.16
N ALA A 69 -3.73 -2.30 -4.72
CA ALA A 69 -3.34 -2.56 -3.34
C ALA A 69 -2.07 -1.80 -2.95
N GLN A 70 -1.07 -1.78 -3.83
CA GLN A 70 0.15 -1.02 -3.63
C GLN A 70 -0.12 0.48 -3.51
N ALA A 71 -0.90 1.05 -4.42
CA ALA A 71 -1.24 2.48 -4.40
C ALA A 71 -2.00 2.87 -3.12
N VAL A 72 -2.94 2.04 -2.67
CA VAL A 72 -3.66 2.26 -1.40
C VAL A 72 -2.72 2.20 -0.21
N ALA A 73 -1.83 1.20 -0.15
CA ALA A 73 -0.85 1.07 0.92
C ALA A 73 0.06 2.30 0.98
N GLU A 74 0.65 2.71 -0.15
CA GLU A 74 1.53 3.87 -0.25
C GLU A 74 0.81 5.18 0.13
N ALA A 75 -0.39 5.42 -0.39
CA ALA A 75 -1.14 6.65 -0.13
C ALA A 75 -1.55 6.80 1.35
N LEU A 76 -1.70 5.68 2.07
CA LEU A 76 -2.05 5.69 3.49
C LEU A 76 -0.82 5.65 4.41
N HIS A 77 0.30 5.12 3.91
CA HIS A 77 1.52 4.94 4.69
C HIS A 77 2.34 6.21 4.90
N GLU A 78 2.00 7.34 4.25
CA GLU A 78 2.77 8.60 4.31
C GLU A 78 3.13 9.10 5.73
N ASN A 79 2.41 8.64 6.78
CA ASN A 79 2.73 8.91 8.18
C ASN A 79 2.76 7.66 9.10
N GLY A 80 2.91 6.47 8.52
CA GLY A 80 2.91 5.21 9.27
C GLY A 80 4.08 5.12 10.27
N PRO A 81 3.86 4.69 11.52
CA PRO A 81 4.95 4.50 12.48
C PRO A 81 5.77 3.22 12.23
N VAL A 82 5.32 2.36 11.30
CA VAL A 82 5.92 1.05 11.02
C VAL A 82 6.14 0.87 9.53
N SER A 83 7.36 0.55 9.11
CA SER A 83 7.70 0.17 7.73
C SER A 83 8.22 -1.27 7.66
N ILE A 84 8.06 -1.90 6.49
CA ILE A 84 8.57 -3.26 6.24
C ILE A 84 9.97 -3.14 5.62
N ASP A 85 10.91 -3.92 6.15
CA ASP A 85 12.25 -4.11 5.60
C ASP A 85 12.18 -5.19 4.52
N THR A 86 12.04 -4.77 3.28
CA THR A 86 11.83 -5.67 2.14
C THR A 86 13.07 -6.50 1.81
N ASP A 87 14.27 -6.01 2.15
CA ASP A 87 15.53 -6.69 1.82
C ASP A 87 15.77 -7.91 2.71
N ARG A 88 15.31 -7.85 3.97
CA ARG A 88 15.45 -8.96 4.93
C ARG A 88 14.19 -9.80 5.08
N SER A 89 13.04 -9.28 4.65
CA SER A 89 11.79 -10.03 4.72
C SER A 89 11.79 -11.19 3.74
N THR A 90 11.13 -12.28 4.13
CA THR A 90 11.00 -13.50 3.34
C THR A 90 9.53 -13.91 3.27
N ALA A 91 9.25 -14.98 2.51
CA ALA A 91 7.92 -15.58 2.49
C ALA A 91 7.43 -16.08 3.87
N PHE A 92 8.32 -16.23 4.86
CA PHE A 92 8.01 -16.82 6.17
C PHE A 92 8.17 -15.84 7.35
N ALA A 93 8.78 -14.67 7.12
CA ALA A 93 9.04 -13.70 8.18
C ALA A 93 9.08 -12.26 7.63
N LEU A 94 8.38 -11.36 8.31
CA LEU A 94 8.38 -9.92 8.06
C LEU A 94 9.29 -9.23 9.08
N PHE A 95 10.26 -8.47 8.58
CA PHE A 95 11.08 -7.59 9.40
C PHE A 95 10.48 -6.19 9.37
N LEU A 96 10.16 -5.63 10.53
CA LEU A 96 9.48 -4.37 10.70
C LEU A 96 10.38 -3.36 11.39
N HIS A 97 10.51 -2.17 10.82
CA HIS A 97 11.11 -1.02 11.48
C HIS A 97 10.00 -0.19 12.12
N VAL A 98 10.07 -0.02 13.44
CA VAL A 98 9.11 0.79 14.18
C VAL A 98 9.80 2.07 14.63
N ARG A 99 9.22 3.22 14.30
CA ARG A 99 9.75 4.54 14.70
C ARG A 99 9.88 4.59 16.23
N GLY A 100 11.08 4.88 16.71
CA GLY A 100 11.40 4.95 18.14
C GLY A 100 11.82 3.62 18.78
N HIS A 101 11.77 2.49 18.05
CA HIS A 101 12.38 1.25 18.50
C HIS A 101 13.78 1.08 17.92
N ALA A 102 14.75 0.75 18.77
CA ALA A 102 16.16 0.62 18.39
C ALA A 102 16.46 -0.64 17.55
N ARG A 103 15.54 -1.61 17.51
CA ARG A 103 15.71 -2.88 16.79
C ARG A 103 14.48 -3.16 15.94
N ALA A 104 14.72 -3.81 14.81
CA ALA A 104 13.64 -4.35 14.00
C ALA A 104 12.86 -5.41 14.76
N VAL A 105 11.54 -5.36 14.65
CA VAL A 105 10.62 -6.39 15.15
C VAL A 105 10.47 -7.44 14.05
N VAL A 106 10.49 -8.71 14.41
CA VAL A 106 10.26 -9.81 13.46
C VAL A 106 8.91 -10.42 13.76
N ILE A 107 8.08 -10.59 12.73
CA ILE A 107 6.81 -11.30 12.81
C ILE A 107 6.88 -12.46 11.83
N THR A 108 6.75 -13.69 12.34
CA THR A 108 6.65 -14.90 11.51
C THR A 108 5.27 -15.03 10.87
N THR A 109 5.14 -15.80 9.79
CA THR A 109 3.82 -16.08 9.19
C THR A 109 2.86 -16.76 10.16
N GLU A 110 3.38 -17.60 11.08
CA GLU A 110 2.57 -18.24 12.12
C GLU A 110 2.03 -17.22 13.13
N GLU A 111 2.87 -16.28 13.58
CA GLU A 111 2.43 -15.20 14.47
C GLU A 111 1.45 -14.27 13.75
N LEU A 112 1.70 -13.95 12.48
CA LEU A 112 0.79 -13.15 11.65
C LEU A 112 -0.57 -13.84 11.51
N GLU A 113 -0.60 -15.14 11.23
CA GLU A 113 -1.83 -15.93 11.17
C GLU A 113 -2.59 -15.83 12.49
N ARG A 114 -1.93 -16.10 13.63
CA ARG A 114 -2.55 -15.97 14.95
C ARG A 114 -3.10 -14.56 15.19
N PHE A 115 -2.37 -13.52 14.79
CA PHE A 115 -2.84 -12.13 14.89
C PHE A 115 -4.10 -11.88 14.07
N LEU A 116 -4.15 -12.37 12.83
CA LEU A 116 -5.30 -12.22 11.95
C LEU A 116 -6.53 -12.97 12.49
N MET A 117 -6.33 -14.19 12.99
CA MET A 117 -7.39 -15.04 13.55
C MET A 117 -7.88 -14.58 14.94
N ASN A 118 -7.05 -13.88 15.72
CA ASN A 118 -7.49 -13.30 16.99
C ASN A 118 -8.27 -11.99 16.80
N ARG A 119 -7.98 -11.22 15.74
CA ARG A 119 -8.74 -9.98 15.44
C ARG A 119 -10.15 -10.26 14.94
N THR A 120 -10.41 -11.40 14.30
CA THR A 120 -11.77 -11.82 13.95
C THR A 120 -12.64 -12.10 15.17
N GLN A 121 -12.06 -12.55 16.29
CA GLN A 121 -12.80 -12.75 17.55
C GLN A 121 -13.16 -11.43 18.26
N LEU A 122 -12.29 -10.42 18.20
CA LEU A 122 -12.53 -9.09 18.80
C LEU A 122 -13.48 -8.20 17.96
N ALA A 123 -13.64 -8.46 16.67
CA ALA A 123 -14.57 -7.73 15.81
C ALA A 123 -15.99 -8.36 15.77
N SER A 124 -16.18 -9.51 16.42
CA SER A 124 -17.45 -10.25 16.50
C SER A 124 -18.02 -10.31 17.92
N SER A 125 -17.42 -9.58 18.87
CA SER A 125 -17.92 -9.32 20.22
C SER A 125 -18.34 -7.86 20.38
#